data_AF-A0A5S4T5D6-F1
#
_entry.id   AF-A0A5S4T5D6-F1
#
_cell.length_a   1.000
_cell.length_b   1.000
_cell.length_c   1.000
_cell.angle_alpha   90.00
_cell.angle_beta   90.00
_cell.angle_gamma   90.00
#
_symmetry.space_group_name_H-M   'P 1'
#
loop_
_entity.id
_entity.type
_entity.pdbx_description
1 polymer ?
#
loop_
_entity_poly.entity_id
_entity_poly.type
_entity_poly.pdbx_seq_one_letter_code
_entity_poly.pdbx_strand_id
1 'polypeptide(L)'
;GQYYGVDTTWGDPVFDNHLSQQQQTGINYSFLCLPDQLMSLSHQASKDIVFNAKETSKNVWKIPVCTDDSLIYAKRNQSYLTTFDTNVILNSLEGQLLQGQEQVSLQFANQADYDQMVADVVDNQARYHNLFSHYWDNYSGFSYGLLAETLSITFTNST
;
A
#
# COMPACT_ATOMS: atom_id res chain seq x y z
N GLY A 1 7.33 1.15 24.88
CA GLY A 1 7.36 1.64 23.50
C GLY A 1 6.83 0.55 22.61
N GLN A 2 6.28 0.91 21.45
CA GLN A 2 5.72 -0.03 20.47
C GLN A 2 6.78 -0.39 19.42
N TYR A 3 6.68 -1.58 18.85
CA TYR A 3 7.57 -2.06 17.79
C TYR A 3 6.80 -2.15 16.48
N TYR A 4 7.47 -1.75 15.39
CA TYR A 4 6.93 -1.85 14.05
C TYR A 4 7.99 -2.38 13.09
N GLY A 5 7.55 -3.16 12.12
CA GLY A 5 8.37 -3.48 10.96
C GLY A 5 8.55 -2.24 10.08
N VAL A 6 9.75 -2.04 9.57
CA VAL A 6 10.02 -1.09 8.50
C VAL A 6 10.77 -1.86 7.42
N ASP A 7 10.19 -1.96 6.24
CA ASP A 7 10.93 -2.40 5.08
C ASP A 7 11.80 -1.23 4.62
N THR A 8 13.11 -1.44 4.49
CA THR A 8 14.07 -0.42 4.03
C THR A 8 14.41 -0.55 2.54
N THR A 9 13.65 -1.35 1.77
CA THR A 9 13.85 -1.56 0.33
C THR A 9 13.09 -0.58 -0.57
N TRP A 10 12.37 0.38 0.01
CA TRP A 10 11.93 1.60 -0.65
C TRP A 10 13.16 2.26 -1.28
N GLY A 11 13.29 2.11 -2.61
CA GLY A 11 14.39 2.65 -3.39
C GLY A 11 14.57 4.13 -3.07
N ASP A 12 15.82 4.59 -3.06
CA ASP A 12 16.09 6.01 -2.85
C ASP A 12 15.41 6.80 -3.98
N PRO A 13 14.35 7.59 -3.70
CA PRO A 13 13.62 8.30 -4.73
C PRO A 13 14.52 9.30 -5.47
N VAL A 14 15.61 9.75 -4.85
CA VAL A 14 16.62 10.57 -5.51
C VAL A 14 17.39 9.74 -6.54
N PHE A 15 17.80 8.53 -6.17
CA PHE A 15 18.54 7.62 -7.05
C PHE A 15 17.69 7.11 -8.22
N ASP A 16 16.44 6.71 -7.96
CA ASP A 16 15.50 6.29 -9.01
C ASP A 16 15.17 7.43 -9.97
N ASN A 17 15.02 8.67 -9.48
CA ASN A 17 14.82 9.85 -10.34
C ASN A 17 16.02 10.12 -11.25
N HIS A 18 17.24 9.89 -10.76
CA HIS A 18 18.45 10.06 -11.54
C HIS A 18 18.64 8.99 -12.62
N LEU A 19 18.20 7.75 -12.39
CA LEU A 19 18.34 6.66 -13.37
C LEU A 19 17.18 6.57 -14.36
N SER A 20 15.94 6.85 -13.92
CA SER A 20 14.74 6.63 -14.73
C SER A 20 14.35 7.82 -15.60
N GLN A 21 14.91 9.02 -15.37
CA GLN A 21 14.44 10.30 -15.93
C GLN A 21 12.94 10.57 -15.69
N GLN A 22 12.28 9.77 -14.83
CA GLN A 22 10.93 10.01 -14.36
C GLN A 22 11.02 10.63 -12.97
N GLN A 23 10.31 11.73 -12.77
CA GLN A 23 10.19 12.36 -11.46
C GLN A 23 9.24 11.48 -10.62
N GLN A 24 9.76 10.70 -9.68
CA GLN A 24 8.97 10.16 -8.57
C GLN A 24 8.50 11.36 -7.75
N THR A 25 7.24 11.74 -7.95
CA THR A 25 6.59 12.88 -7.28
C THR A 25 6.00 12.50 -5.92
N GLY A 26 5.99 11.21 -5.55
CA GLY A 26 5.40 10.71 -4.30
C GLY A 26 6.35 9.86 -3.46
N ILE A 27 6.29 10.02 -2.14
CA ILE A 27 6.96 9.14 -1.18
C ILE A 27 6.06 7.91 -0.95
N ASN A 28 6.60 6.70 -1.14
CA ASN A 28 5.88 5.47 -0.85
C ASN A 28 5.91 5.16 0.66
N TYR A 29 4.78 5.33 1.34
CA TYR A 29 4.62 5.03 2.77
C TYR A 29 4.05 3.64 3.06
N SER A 30 3.83 2.81 2.03
CA SER A 30 3.09 1.54 2.17
C SER A 30 3.79 0.55 3.09
N PHE A 31 5.12 0.67 3.25
CA PHE A 31 5.92 -0.23 4.08
C PHE A 31 6.46 0.40 5.38
N LEU A 32 5.94 1.57 5.75
CA LEU A 32 6.32 2.27 6.96
C LEU A 32 5.43 1.85 8.13
N CYS A 33 6.06 1.43 9.22
CA CYS A 33 5.40 1.08 10.48
C CYS A 33 4.37 -0.06 10.36
N LEU A 34 4.74 -1.16 9.69
CA LEU A 34 3.86 -2.30 9.48
C LEU A 34 3.79 -3.24 10.69
N PRO A 35 2.59 -3.75 11.04
CA PRO A 35 2.46 -4.88 11.96
C PRO A 35 2.91 -6.19 11.29
N ASP A 36 3.22 -7.19 12.11
CA ASP A 36 3.66 -8.53 11.71
C ASP A 36 2.67 -9.17 10.72
N GLN A 37 1.37 -8.94 10.89
CA GLN A 37 0.34 -9.45 9.99
C GLN A 37 0.57 -9.00 8.54
N LEU A 38 0.87 -7.72 8.30
CA LEU A 38 1.14 -7.20 6.96
C LEU A 38 2.55 -7.55 6.50
N MET A 39 3.56 -7.41 7.38
CA MET A 39 4.93 -7.74 7.05
C MET A 39 5.09 -9.20 6.58
N SER A 40 4.34 -10.12 7.20
CA SER A 40 4.38 -11.55 6.87
C SER A 40 3.80 -11.93 5.50
N LEU A 41 3.10 -11.01 4.83
CA LEU A 41 2.58 -11.25 3.47
C LEU A 41 3.71 -11.37 2.44
N SER A 42 4.79 -10.62 2.63
CA SER A 42 5.93 -10.57 1.69
C SER A 42 7.28 -10.89 2.33
N HIS A 43 7.41 -10.73 3.65
CA HIS A 43 8.68 -10.92 4.36
C HIS A 43 8.62 -12.06 5.35
N GLN A 44 9.65 -12.88 5.34
CA GLN A 44 9.91 -13.86 6.38
C GLN A 44 11.28 -13.57 6.99
N ALA A 45 11.28 -13.20 8.28
CA ALA A 45 12.53 -13.02 8.98
C ALA A 45 13.26 -14.35 9.11
N SER A 46 14.53 -14.40 8.70
CA SER A 46 15.37 -15.57 8.94
C SER A 46 15.54 -15.74 10.45
N LYS A 47 15.22 -16.93 10.98
CA LYS A 47 15.47 -17.30 12.38
C LYS A 47 16.89 -17.84 12.58
N ASP A 48 17.54 -18.23 11.49
CA ASP A 48 18.80 -18.96 11.50
C ASP A 48 19.90 -18.13 10.82
N ILE A 49 21.15 -18.38 11.21
CA ILE A 49 22.33 -17.87 10.52
C ILE A 49 23.09 -19.07 9.98
N VAL A 50 23.21 -19.13 8.65
CA VAL A 50 24.04 -20.13 7.95
C VAL A 50 25.42 -19.54 7.76
N PHE A 51 26.44 -20.13 8.36
CA PHE A 51 27.83 -19.67 8.23
C PHE A 51 28.53 -20.33 7.04
N ASN A 52 28.27 -21.62 6.83
CA ASN A 52 28.73 -22.38 5.68
C ASN A 52 27.84 -23.63 5.48
N ALA A 53 28.17 -24.47 4.50
CA ALA A 53 27.39 -25.66 4.14
C ALA A 53 27.21 -26.69 5.28
N LYS A 54 27.96 -26.59 6.38
CA LYS A 54 27.93 -27.56 7.49
C LYS A 54 27.53 -26.94 8.83
N GLU A 55 27.58 -25.61 8.94
CA GLU A 55 27.39 -24.90 10.22
C GLU A 55 26.23 -23.90 10.11
N THR A 56 25.21 -24.13 10.93
CA THR A 56 24.05 -23.23 11.04
C THR A 56 23.73 -23.03 12.51
N SER A 57 23.69 -21.78 12.95
CA SER A 57 23.10 -21.43 14.25
C SER A 57 21.59 -21.28 14.08
N LYS A 58 20.84 -22.05 14.87
CA LYS A 58 19.38 -22.08 14.82
C LYS A 58 18.77 -21.10 15.82
N ASN A 59 17.67 -20.45 15.44
CA ASN A 59 16.88 -19.56 16.30
C ASN A 59 17.73 -18.50 17.04
N VAL A 60 18.61 -17.83 16.30
CA VAL A 60 19.60 -16.90 16.87
C VAL A 60 18.98 -15.57 17.29
N TRP A 61 17.81 -15.26 16.74
CA TRP A 61 17.14 -13.97 16.91
C TRP A 61 15.89 -14.08 17.78
N LYS A 62 15.74 -13.13 18.70
CA LYS A 62 14.47 -12.85 19.37
C LYS A 62 13.91 -11.55 18.79
N ILE A 63 13.06 -11.68 17.78
CA ILE A 63 12.41 -10.54 17.13
C ILE A 63 11.21 -10.12 18.00
N PRO A 64 11.03 -8.82 18.27
CA PRO A 64 9.86 -8.34 19.00
C PRO A 64 8.59 -8.59 18.19
N VAL A 65 7.48 -8.82 18.87
CA VAL A 65 6.16 -8.92 18.25
C VAL A 65 5.68 -7.52 17.90
N CYS A 66 5.34 -7.29 16.63
CA CYS A 66 4.82 -6.01 16.14
C CYS A 66 3.32 -6.17 15.84
N THR A 67 2.47 -5.85 16.83
CA THR A 67 0.99 -5.95 16.68
C THR A 67 0.31 -4.60 16.57
N ASP A 68 1.05 -3.51 16.80
CA ASP A 68 0.50 -2.17 16.74
C ASP A 68 0.34 -1.74 15.28
N ASP A 69 -0.85 -1.25 14.95
CA ASP A 69 -1.21 -0.79 13.62
C ASP A 69 -1.62 0.70 13.59
N SER A 70 -1.50 1.40 14.73
CA SER A 70 -1.94 2.79 14.89
C SER A 70 -1.16 3.79 14.01
N LEU A 71 0.04 3.40 13.58
CA LEU A 71 0.89 4.20 12.72
C LEU A 71 0.84 3.81 11.24
N ILE A 72 -0.01 2.84 10.86
CA ILE A 72 -0.26 2.55 9.44
C ILE A 72 -0.70 3.84 8.74
N TYR A 73 0.00 4.22 7.68
CA TYR A 73 -0.21 5.48 6.97
C TYR A 73 -1.66 5.65 6.50
N ALA A 74 -2.26 4.60 5.92
CA ALA A 74 -3.65 4.65 5.45
C ALA A 74 -4.65 4.89 6.57
N LYS A 75 -4.41 4.36 7.78
CA LYS A 75 -5.27 4.63 8.95
C LYS A 75 -5.21 6.09 9.36
N ARG A 76 -4.01 6.69 9.30
CA ARG A 76 -3.80 8.10 9.64
C ARG A 76 -4.42 9.05 8.62
N ASN A 77 -4.59 8.62 7.37
CA ASN A 77 -5.13 9.42 6.27
C ASN A 77 -6.53 9.00 5.81
N GLN A 78 -7.26 8.22 6.63
CA GLN A 78 -8.65 7.80 6.36
C GLN A 78 -8.84 7.02 5.04
N SER A 79 -7.80 6.35 4.56
CA SER A 79 -7.81 5.48 3.38
C SER A 79 -7.73 3.99 3.73
N TYR A 80 -7.89 3.63 5.01
CA TYR A 80 -7.88 2.26 5.48
C TYR A 80 -9.31 1.72 5.68
N LEU A 81 -9.61 0.59 5.07
CA LEU A 81 -10.92 -0.05 5.07
C LEU A 81 -10.87 -1.42 5.77
N THR A 82 -11.76 -1.61 6.76
CA THR A 82 -11.89 -2.88 7.50
C THR A 82 -12.88 -3.86 6.87
N THR A 83 -13.69 -3.39 5.93
CA THR A 83 -14.73 -4.16 5.26
C THR A 83 -14.94 -3.58 3.87
N PHE A 84 -15.18 -4.44 2.89
CA PHE A 84 -15.53 -4.00 1.54
C PHE A 84 -16.94 -3.39 1.52
N ASP A 85 -17.04 -2.13 1.10
CA ASP A 85 -18.29 -1.45 0.76
C ASP A 85 -18.01 -0.41 -0.33
N THR A 86 -18.59 -0.59 -1.51
CA THR A 86 -18.32 0.27 -2.67
C THR A 86 -18.67 1.74 -2.41
N ASN A 87 -19.70 2.05 -1.62
CA ASN A 87 -20.06 3.44 -1.33
C ASN A 87 -19.05 4.08 -0.38
N VAL A 88 -18.60 3.35 0.65
CA VAL A 88 -17.54 3.81 1.56
C VAL A 88 -16.24 4.02 0.79
N ILE A 89 -15.91 3.11 -0.13
CA ILE A 89 -14.76 3.21 -1.04
C ILE A 89 -14.81 4.52 -1.85
N LEU A 90 -15.91 4.76 -2.56
CA LEU A 90 -16.05 5.95 -3.40
C LEU A 90 -16.00 7.23 -2.57
N ASN A 91 -16.60 7.26 -1.38
CA ASN A 91 -16.53 8.40 -0.47
C ASN A 91 -15.09 8.65 0.04
N SER A 92 -14.33 7.59 0.32
CA SER A 92 -12.93 7.71 0.74
C SER A 92 -12.05 8.25 -0.39
N LEU A 93 -12.26 7.78 -1.62
CA LEU A 93 -11.58 8.29 -2.81
C LEU A 93 -11.95 9.75 -3.08
N GLU A 94 -13.24 10.10 -3.01
CA GLU A 94 -13.72 11.47 -3.16
C GLU A 94 -13.09 12.41 -2.13
N GLY A 95 -13.01 11.98 -0.87
CA GLY A 95 -12.37 12.75 0.20
C GLY A 95 -10.88 13.04 -0.07
N GLN A 96 -10.17 12.12 -0.70
CA GLN A 96 -8.77 12.31 -1.13
C GLN A 96 -8.67 13.26 -2.34
N LEU A 97 -9.56 13.12 -3.32
CA LEU A 97 -9.63 14.00 -4.50
C LEU A 97 -9.94 15.46 -4.11
N LEU A 98 -10.86 15.67 -3.17
CA LEU A 98 -11.19 17.00 -2.63
C LEU A 98 -10.00 17.67 -1.92
N GLN A 99 -9.04 16.89 -1.43
CA GLN A 99 -7.79 17.39 -0.85
C GLN A 99 -6.73 17.70 -1.91
N GLY A 100 -7.05 17.53 -3.20
CA GLY A 100 -6.15 17.80 -4.32
C GLY A 100 -5.04 16.76 -4.50
N GLN A 101 -5.24 15.52 -4.04
CA GLN A 101 -4.26 14.46 -4.22
C GLN A 101 -4.20 14.03 -5.69
N GLU A 102 -3.00 14.11 -6.29
CA GLU A 102 -2.74 13.65 -7.67
C GLU A 102 -2.90 12.13 -7.82
N GLN A 103 -2.65 11.41 -6.73
CA GLN A 103 -2.78 9.97 -6.62
C GLN A 103 -3.61 9.64 -5.38
N VAL A 104 -4.63 8.79 -5.55
CA VAL A 104 -5.52 8.37 -4.45
C VAL A 104 -5.37 6.87 -4.21
N SER A 105 -5.43 6.45 -2.96
CA SER A 105 -5.14 5.07 -2.56
C SER A 105 -6.12 4.55 -1.53
N LEU A 106 -6.23 3.22 -1.45
CA LEU A 106 -6.98 2.51 -0.44
C LEU A 106 -6.14 1.35 0.07
N GLN A 107 -6.23 1.06 1.36
CA GLN A 107 -5.63 -0.09 1.99
C GLN A 107 -6.70 -0.90 2.73
N PHE A 108 -6.63 -2.23 2.62
CA PHE A 108 -7.61 -3.13 3.21
C PHE A 108 -7.03 -3.89 4.40
N ALA A 109 -7.89 -4.20 5.37
CA ALA A 109 -7.49 -4.95 6.56
C ALA A 109 -7.23 -6.43 6.32
N ASN A 110 -7.83 -7.01 5.27
CA ASN A 110 -7.72 -8.43 4.98
C ASN A 110 -7.76 -8.71 3.46
N GLN A 111 -7.27 -9.89 3.09
CA GLN A 111 -7.13 -10.31 1.70
C GLN A 111 -8.47 -10.41 0.97
N ALA A 112 -9.54 -10.88 1.63
CA ALA A 112 -10.82 -11.12 0.96
C ALA A 112 -11.46 -9.81 0.48
N ASP A 113 -11.44 -8.77 1.31
CA ASP A 113 -11.95 -7.45 0.92
C ASP A 113 -11.07 -6.78 -0.15
N TYR A 114 -9.75 -6.98 -0.09
CA TYR A 114 -8.83 -6.53 -1.12
C TYR A 114 -9.12 -7.20 -2.47
N ASP A 115 -9.28 -8.53 -2.50
CA ASP A 115 -9.62 -9.27 -3.72
C ASP A 115 -10.97 -8.81 -4.29
N GLN A 116 -11.93 -8.52 -3.41
CA GLN A 116 -13.22 -7.97 -3.82
C GLN A 116 -13.07 -6.57 -4.46
N MET A 117 -12.19 -5.72 -3.93
CA MET A 117 -11.86 -4.43 -4.54
C MET A 117 -11.20 -4.57 -5.92
N VAL A 118 -10.29 -5.52 -6.08
CA VAL A 118 -9.64 -5.80 -7.37
C VAL A 118 -10.67 -6.25 -8.42
N ALA A 119 -11.69 -7.03 -8.02
CA ALA A 119 -12.79 -7.37 -8.92
C ALA A 119 -13.69 -6.15 -9.20
N ASP A 120 -14.06 -5.40 -8.15
CA ASP A 120 -15.01 -4.29 -8.25
C ASP A 120 -14.52 -3.15 -9.16
N VAL A 121 -13.23 -2.83 -9.15
CA VAL A 121 -12.68 -1.80 -10.05
C VAL A 121 -12.86 -2.15 -11.53
N VAL A 122 -12.86 -3.44 -11.86
CA VAL A 122 -13.07 -3.95 -13.22
C VAL A 122 -14.56 -4.03 -13.53
N ASP A 123 -15.33 -4.65 -12.65
CA ASP A 123 -16.76 -4.92 -12.88
C ASP A 123 -17.61 -3.64 -12.83
N ASN A 124 -17.22 -2.67 -11.99
CA ASN A 124 -17.93 -1.41 -11.76
C ASN A 124 -17.15 -0.18 -12.26
N GLN A 125 -16.30 -0.36 -13.27
CA GLN A 125 -15.40 0.68 -13.80
C GLN A 125 -16.09 2.02 -14.09
N ALA A 126 -17.34 2.00 -14.56
CA ALA A 126 -18.13 3.20 -14.85
C ALA A 126 -18.31 4.13 -13.64
N ARG A 127 -18.44 3.58 -12.41
CA ARG A 127 -18.57 4.37 -11.18
C ARG A 127 -17.28 5.11 -10.85
N TYR A 128 -16.14 4.43 -11.02
CA TYR A 128 -14.82 5.02 -10.83
C TYR A 128 -14.51 6.08 -11.89
N HIS A 129 -14.81 5.81 -13.16
CA HIS A 129 -14.72 6.82 -14.22
C HIS A 129 -15.56 8.05 -13.90
N ASN A 130 -16.81 7.85 -13.47
CA ASN A 130 -17.68 8.94 -13.09
C ASN A 130 -17.07 9.75 -11.95
N LEU A 131 -16.62 9.13 -10.86
CA LEU A 131 -15.98 9.85 -9.76
C LEU A 131 -14.76 10.66 -10.25
N PHE A 132 -13.81 9.99 -10.89
CA PHE A 132 -12.53 10.61 -11.28
C PHE A 132 -12.70 11.73 -12.31
N SER A 133 -13.63 11.61 -13.26
CA SER A 133 -13.87 12.65 -14.28
C SER A 133 -14.38 13.97 -13.71
N HIS A 134 -14.93 13.98 -12.49
CA HIS A 134 -15.38 15.22 -11.84
C HIS A 134 -14.24 15.99 -11.17
N TYR A 135 -13.13 15.33 -10.86
CA TYR A 135 -12.08 15.89 -10.01
C TYR A 135 -10.73 16.01 -10.71
N TRP A 136 -10.37 15.11 -11.62
CA TRP A 136 -9.11 15.18 -12.34
C TRP A 136 -9.21 16.02 -13.61
N ASP A 137 -8.29 16.96 -13.77
CA ASP A 137 -8.17 17.77 -14.97
C ASP A 137 -7.74 16.93 -16.19
N ASN A 138 -8.26 17.29 -17.38
CA ASN A 138 -7.98 16.61 -18.65
C ASN A 138 -8.20 15.08 -18.61
N TYR A 139 -9.18 14.64 -17.83
CA TYR A 139 -9.47 13.23 -17.64
C TYR A 139 -9.75 12.49 -18.96
N SER A 140 -8.92 11.50 -19.27
CA SER A 140 -9.13 10.57 -20.39
C SER A 140 -9.38 9.13 -19.94
N GLY A 141 -9.10 8.85 -18.68
CA GLY A 141 -9.22 7.54 -18.05
C GLY A 141 -8.38 7.48 -16.78
N PHE A 142 -8.34 6.32 -16.15
CA PHE A 142 -7.48 6.07 -15.00
C PHE A 142 -6.68 4.78 -15.20
N SER A 143 -5.57 4.71 -14.49
CA SER A 143 -4.77 3.50 -14.27
C SER A 143 -4.75 3.20 -12.77
N TYR A 144 -4.49 1.95 -12.42
CA TYR A 144 -4.35 1.55 -11.04
C TYR A 144 -3.18 0.57 -10.84
N GLY A 145 -2.49 0.73 -9.72
CA GLY A 145 -1.43 -0.16 -9.23
C GLY A 145 -1.94 -1.01 -8.08
N LEU A 146 -1.58 -2.29 -8.09
CA LEU A 146 -1.91 -3.27 -7.06
C LEU A 146 -0.67 -3.56 -6.22
N LEU A 147 -0.79 -3.46 -4.90
CA LEU A 147 0.28 -3.75 -3.95
C LEU A 147 -0.22 -4.78 -2.92
N ALA A 148 -0.20 -6.04 -3.32
CA ALA A 148 -0.74 -7.15 -2.53
C ALA A 148 0.01 -7.36 -1.20
N GLU A 149 1.28 -6.96 -1.13
CA GLU A 149 2.13 -7.03 0.07
C GLU A 149 1.61 -6.16 1.21
N THR A 150 0.78 -5.18 0.90
CA THR A 150 0.18 -4.28 1.88
C THR A 150 -1.34 -4.22 1.76
N LEU A 151 -1.91 -5.04 0.87
CA LEU A 151 -3.35 -5.05 0.55
C LEU A 151 -3.84 -3.67 0.09
N SER A 152 -3.04 -3.00 -0.74
CA SER A 152 -3.33 -1.63 -1.19
C SER A 152 -3.58 -1.55 -2.69
N ILE A 153 -4.47 -0.66 -3.09
CA ILE A 153 -4.71 -0.26 -4.48
C ILE A 153 -4.54 1.25 -4.59
N THR A 154 -3.94 1.68 -5.68
CA THR A 154 -3.65 3.09 -5.92
C THR A 154 -4.08 3.48 -7.32
N PHE A 155 -4.73 4.63 -7.46
CA PHE A 155 -5.30 5.14 -8.69
C PHE A 155 -4.58 6.42 -9.15
N THR A 156 -4.37 6.52 -10.45
CA THR A 156 -3.72 7.67 -11.09
C THR A 156 -4.45 8.06 -12.37
N ASN A 157 -4.53 9.38 -12.63
CA ASN A 157 -5.08 9.89 -13.87
C ASN A 157 -4.23 9.42 -15.06
N SER A 158 -4.87 8.91 -16.10
CA SER A 158 -4.22 8.62 -17.37
C SER A 158 -4.33 9.86 -18.25
N THR A 159 -3.24 10.61 -18.38
CA THR A 159 -3.11 11.75 -19.31
C THR A 159 -2.49 11.32 -20.63
#